data_AF-A0A078G510-F1
#
_entry.id   AF-A0A078G510-F1
#
_cell.length_a   1.000
_cell.length_b   1.000
_cell.length_c   1.000
_cell.angle_alpha   90.00
_cell.angle_beta   90.00
_cell.angle_gamma   90.00
#
_symmetry.space_group_name_H-M   'P 1'
#
loop_
_entity.id
_entity.type
_entity.pdbx_description
1 polymer ?
#
loop_
_entity_poly.entity_id
_entity_poly.type
_entity_poly.pdbx_seq_one_letter_code
_entity_poly.pdbx_strand_id
1 'polypeptide(L)'
;MICLSSNTPFRDKLPYLGYLLKRALAHPEVPFFLYTTPPKKPIKDFSQDFYSAGFIPGAILYFANDLLKDDAAVSSPYLNEEIMFLRDVEAIIKEAEPVEPSPEPVTTVPVDQAPKPTEKKKATKAKWFKM
;
A
#
# COMPACT_ATOMS: atom_id res chain seq x y z
N MET A 1 5.62 12.05 -0.83
CA MET A 1 5.63 11.14 0.32
C MET A 1 5.92 9.75 -0.21
N ILE A 2 6.93 9.06 0.34
CA ILE A 2 7.30 7.70 -0.05
C ILE A 2 6.78 6.75 1.02
N CYS A 3 6.14 5.67 0.61
CA CYS A 3 5.63 4.63 1.51
C CYS A 3 6.27 3.29 1.13
N LEU A 4 6.92 2.64 2.10
CA LEU A 4 7.36 1.26 1.95
C LEU A 4 6.30 0.35 2.57
N SER A 5 5.77 -0.59 1.78
CA SER A 5 4.82 -1.59 2.24
C SER A 5 5.49 -2.96 2.27
N SER A 6 5.32 -3.68 3.36
CA SER A 6 5.82 -5.05 3.51
C SER A 6 4.77 -5.91 4.19
N ASN A 7 4.53 -7.12 3.67
CA ASN A 7 3.71 -8.11 4.36
C ASN A 7 4.61 -8.95 5.26
N THR A 8 4.33 -8.96 6.56
CA THR A 8 5.10 -9.73 7.55
C THR A 8 4.16 -10.62 8.35
N PRO A 9 4.52 -11.89 8.61
CA PRO A 9 3.81 -12.74 9.54
C PRO A 9 3.62 -12.07 10.91
N PHE A 10 2.43 -12.19 11.49
CA PHE A 10 2.11 -11.52 12.75
C PHE A 10 2.97 -11.96 13.96
N ARG A 11 3.58 -13.16 13.87
CA ARG A 11 4.45 -13.73 14.90
C ARG A 11 5.87 -13.18 14.85
N ASP A 12 6.21 -12.47 13.78
CA ASP A 12 7.53 -11.87 13.65
C ASP A 12 7.69 -10.73 14.65
N LYS A 13 8.94 -10.47 14.99
CA LYS A 13 9.31 -9.47 15.99
C LYS A 13 9.68 -8.16 15.32
N LEU A 14 9.43 -7.05 16.00
CA LEU A 14 9.82 -5.72 15.57
C LEU A 14 11.32 -5.53 15.19
N PRO A 15 12.33 -6.27 15.72
CA PRO A 15 13.71 -6.10 15.26
C PRO A 15 13.88 -6.52 13.80
N TYR A 16 13.03 -7.44 13.30
CA TYR A 16 13.02 -7.83 11.90
C TYR A 16 12.67 -6.63 11.00
N LEU A 17 11.70 -5.80 11.40
CA LEU A 17 11.40 -4.55 10.71
C LEU A 17 12.61 -3.60 10.71
N GLY A 18 13.30 -3.46 11.85
CA GLY A 18 14.52 -2.66 11.94
C GLY A 18 15.62 -3.16 10.99
N TYR A 19 15.79 -4.47 10.88
CA TYR A 19 16.72 -5.10 9.94
C TYR A 19 16.35 -4.83 8.48
N LEU A 20 15.06 -4.97 8.12
CA LEU A 20 14.57 -4.67 6.77
C LEU A 20 14.80 -3.19 6.42
N LEU A 21 14.52 -2.28 7.35
CA LEU A 21 14.77 -0.85 7.16
C LEU A 21 16.25 -0.57 6.90
N LYS A 22 17.16 -1.16 7.68
CA LYS A 22 18.61 -1.01 7.43
C LYS A 22 19.03 -1.47 6.04
N ARG A 23 18.36 -2.46 5.45
CA ARG A 23 18.62 -2.86 4.05
C ARG A 23 18.07 -1.86 3.03
N ALA A 24 17.01 -1.15 3.39
CA ALA A 24 16.35 -0.20 2.50
C ALA A 24 16.92 1.22 2.55
N LEU A 25 17.55 1.60 3.66
CA LEU A 25 18.11 2.94 3.85
C LEU A 25 19.42 3.10 3.07
N ALA A 26 19.65 4.30 2.52
CA ALA A 26 20.94 4.64 1.90
C ALA A 26 22.08 4.73 2.95
N HIS A 27 21.72 5.14 4.17
CA HIS A 27 22.66 5.34 5.26
C HIS A 27 22.24 4.54 6.51
N PRO A 28 22.46 3.21 6.53
CA PRO A 28 22.03 2.34 7.64
C PRO A 28 22.76 2.58 8.95
N GLU A 29 23.91 3.26 8.91
CA GLU A 29 24.71 3.65 10.07
C GLU A 29 24.10 4.82 10.84
N VAL A 30 23.22 5.61 10.20
CA VAL A 30 22.57 6.75 10.84
C VAL A 30 21.46 6.25 11.78
N PRO A 31 21.44 6.71 13.04
CA PRO A 31 20.35 6.41 13.96
C PRO A 31 19.01 6.92 13.42
N PHE A 32 17.99 6.06 13.52
CA PHE A 32 16.62 6.39 13.13
C PHE A 32 15.64 5.97 14.21
N PHE A 33 14.44 6.54 14.16
CA PHE A 33 13.33 6.18 15.03
C PHE A 33 12.02 6.08 14.25
N LEU A 34 11.17 5.18 14.71
CA LEU A 34 9.83 4.96 14.17
C LEU A 34 8.78 5.48 15.15
N TYR A 35 7.72 6.10 14.63
CA TYR A 35 6.62 6.58 15.47
C TYR A 35 5.27 6.46 14.77
N THR A 36 4.20 6.31 15.54
CA THR A 36 2.82 6.38 15.03
C THR A 36 2.24 7.77 15.27
N THR A 37 1.28 8.19 14.45
CA THR A 37 0.48 9.42 14.69
C THR A 37 -0.94 9.26 14.15
N PRO A 38 -1.95 9.89 14.77
CA PRO A 38 -1.95 10.57 16.08
C PRO A 38 -2.50 9.66 17.21
N PRO A 39 -1.94 9.69 18.45
CA PRO A 39 -0.91 10.61 18.95
C PRO A 39 0.52 10.19 18.59
N LYS A 40 1.47 11.15 18.59
CA LYS A 40 2.90 10.89 18.29
C LYS A 40 3.51 9.98 19.36
N LYS A 41 3.61 8.68 19.08
CA LYS A 41 4.18 7.67 19.99
C LYS A 41 5.40 7.02 19.34
N PRO A 42 6.63 7.28 19.83
CA PRO A 42 7.81 6.58 19.34
C PRO A 42 7.79 5.12 19.80
N ILE A 43 8.24 4.23 18.93
CA ILE A 43 8.40 2.81 19.23
C ILE A 43 9.76 2.65 19.89
N LYS A 44 9.73 2.39 21.20
CA LYS A 44 10.95 2.19 22.00
C LYS A 44 11.30 0.73 22.14
N ASP A 45 10.28 -0.12 22.24
CA ASP A 45 10.45 -1.54 22.48
C ASP A 45 10.37 -2.32 21.17
N PHE A 46 11.53 -2.68 20.64
CA PHE A 46 11.63 -3.57 19.49
C PHE A 46 11.60 -5.04 19.90
N SER A 47 11.54 -5.42 21.17
CA SER A 47 11.54 -6.85 21.56
C SER A 47 10.20 -7.55 21.31
N GLN A 48 9.14 -6.78 21.12
CA GLN A 48 7.76 -7.25 20.96
C GLN A 48 7.48 -7.77 19.54
N ASP A 49 6.43 -8.59 19.43
CA ASP A 49 5.85 -9.00 18.15
C ASP A 49 4.83 -7.98 17.63
N PHE A 50 4.45 -8.12 16.35
CA PHE A 50 3.48 -7.23 15.71
C PHE A 50 2.09 -7.28 16.36
N TYR A 51 1.72 -8.42 16.97
CA TYR A 51 0.45 -8.57 17.70
C TYR A 51 0.42 -7.73 18.96
N SER A 52 1.43 -7.86 19.82
CA SER A 52 1.54 -7.17 21.10
C SER A 52 1.72 -5.66 20.92
N ALA A 53 2.40 -5.26 19.83
CA ALA A 53 2.54 -3.85 19.45
C ALA A 53 1.26 -3.24 18.85
N GLY A 54 0.24 -4.05 18.54
CA GLY A 54 -1.04 -3.58 17.97
C GLY A 54 -0.96 -3.22 16.48
N PHE A 55 -0.07 -3.84 15.71
CA PHE A 55 0.15 -3.56 14.28
C PHE A 55 -0.61 -4.50 13.34
N ILE A 56 -1.64 -5.19 13.84
CA ILE A 56 -2.48 -6.12 13.09
C ILE A 56 -3.88 -5.51 12.95
N PRO A 57 -4.52 -5.58 11.76
CA PRO A 57 -4.08 -6.28 10.54
C PRO A 57 -3.01 -5.53 9.72
N GLY A 58 -2.73 -4.29 10.08
CA GLY A 58 -1.66 -3.48 9.51
C GLY A 58 -1.46 -2.20 10.32
N ALA A 59 -0.33 -1.54 10.11
CA ALA A 59 -0.03 -0.26 10.71
C ALA A 59 0.80 0.61 9.76
N ILE A 60 0.69 1.92 9.92
CA ILE A 60 1.57 2.91 9.26
C ILE A 60 2.49 3.49 10.33
N LEU A 61 3.78 3.33 10.10
CA LEU A 61 4.83 3.87 10.94
C LEU A 61 5.53 4.98 10.17
N TYR A 62 5.72 6.12 10.83
CA TYR A 62 6.48 7.24 10.30
C TYR A 62 7.94 7.05 10.66
N PHE A 63 8.79 7.32 9.69
CA PHE A 63 10.25 7.26 9.82
C PHE A 63 10.82 8.67 10.02
N ALA A 64 11.79 8.79 10.92
CA ALA A 64 12.63 9.97 11.05
C ALA A 64 14.04 9.58 11.50
N ASN A 65 15.02 10.40 11.16
CA ASN A 65 16.43 10.22 11.52
C ASN A 65 17.05 11.56 11.92
N ASP A 66 18.17 11.49 12.62
CA ASP A 66 18.91 12.66 13.09
C ASP A 66 19.99 13.10 12.08
N LEU A 67 19.78 12.81 10.78
CA LEU A 67 20.70 13.25 9.73
C LEU A 67 20.88 14.76 9.86
N LEU A 68 22.10 15.16 10.22
CA LEU A 68 22.45 16.54 10.53
C LEU A 68 21.92 17.43 9.41
N LYS A 69 21.16 18.45 9.78
CA LYS A 69 20.76 19.55 8.91
C LYS A 69 21.97 20.41 8.50
N ASP A 70 23.12 19.80 8.28
CA ASP A 70 24.23 20.45 7.61
C ASP A 70 23.88 20.45 6.11
N ASP A 71 23.95 21.61 5.48
CA ASP A 71 23.43 21.91 4.14
C ASP A 71 23.88 20.93 3.03
N ALA A 72 24.91 20.11 3.26
CA ALA A 72 25.35 19.04 2.37
C ALA A 72 24.50 17.74 2.45
N ALA A 73 23.86 17.46 3.59
CA ALA A 73 23.06 16.26 3.82
C ALA A 73 21.62 16.35 3.29
N VAL A 74 21.14 17.57 3.00
CA VAL A 74 19.79 17.82 2.47
C VAL A 74 19.57 17.16 1.10
N SER A 75 20.66 16.88 0.37
CA SER A 75 20.63 16.15 -0.91
C SER A 75 20.87 14.64 -0.78
N SER A 76 21.14 14.11 0.41
CA SER A 76 21.39 12.68 0.58
C SER A 76 20.07 11.90 0.55
N PRO A 77 19.95 10.85 -0.28
CA PRO A 77 18.71 10.10 -0.42
C PRO A 77 18.41 9.31 0.86
N TYR A 78 17.15 9.22 1.24
CA TYR A 78 16.73 8.46 2.43
C TYR A 78 16.78 6.94 2.20
N LEU A 79 16.39 6.50 0.99
CA LEU A 79 16.42 5.09 0.59
C LEU A 79 17.57 4.85 -0.38
N ASN A 80 18.05 3.61 -0.43
CA ASN A 80 19.04 3.22 -1.42
C ASN A 80 18.52 3.44 -2.86
N GLU A 81 19.44 3.60 -3.79
CA GLU A 81 19.10 3.88 -5.19
C GLU A 81 18.27 2.76 -5.81
N GLU A 82 18.57 1.51 -5.49
CA GLU A 82 17.85 0.33 -6.01
C GLU A 82 16.34 0.38 -5.67
N ILE A 83 15.96 0.71 -4.44
CA ILE A 83 14.55 0.84 -4.06
C ILE A 83 13.91 2.06 -4.69
N MET A 84 14.67 3.15 -4.86
CA MET A 84 14.18 4.33 -5.58
C MET A 84 13.88 4.00 -7.05
N PHE A 85 14.74 3.23 -7.74
CA PHE A 85 14.50 2.79 -9.11
C PHE A 85 13.27 1.88 -9.26
N LEU A 86 12.99 1.03 -8.27
CA LEU A 86 11.80 0.16 -8.30
C LEU A 86 10.48 0.95 -8.34
N ARG A 87 10.46 2.16 -7.77
CA ARG A 87 9.30 3.06 -7.87
C ARG A 87 9.03 3.46 -9.32
N ASP A 88 10.07 3.74 -10.09
CA ASP A 88 9.94 4.18 -11.48
C ASP A 88 9.47 3.02 -12.37
N VAL A 89 9.88 1.80 -12.05
CA VAL A 89 9.36 0.58 -12.71
C VAL A 89 7.88 0.35 -12.38
N GLU A 90 7.45 0.54 -11.13
CA GLU A 90 6.03 0.43 -10.76
C GLU A 90 5.16 1.49 -11.48
N ALA A 91 5.71 2.68 -11.73
CA ALA A 91 5.02 3.70 -12.53
C ALA A 91 4.80 3.25 -13.98
N ILE A 92 5.80 2.65 -14.61
CA ILE A 92 5.71 2.11 -15.97
C ILE A 92 4.71 0.95 -16.05
N ILE A 93 4.69 0.05 -15.07
CA ILE A 93 3.77 -1.09 -15.04
C ILE A 93 2.32 -0.63 -14.83
N LYS A 94 2.07 0.37 -13.99
CA LYS A 94 0.73 0.96 -13.80
C LYS A 94 0.23 1.67 -15.05
N GLU A 95 1.11 2.26 -15.85
CA GLU A 95 0.75 2.87 -17.14
C GLU A 95 0.48 1.81 -18.21
N ALA A 96 1.03 0.60 -18.05
CA ALA A 96 0.86 -0.55 -18.95
C ALA A 96 -0.34 -1.46 -18.59
N GLU A 97 -1.18 -1.13 -17.61
CA GLU A 97 -2.53 -1.70 -17.49
C GLU A 97 -3.58 -0.77 -18.12
N PRO A 98 -3.77 -0.79 -19.45
CA PRO A 98 -5.05 -0.41 -20.03
C PRO A 98 -6.03 -1.56 -19.88
N VAL A 99 -7.08 -1.28 -19.12
CA VAL A 99 -8.41 -1.85 -19.24
C VAL A 99 -8.79 -1.96 -20.72
N GLU A 100 -8.82 -3.17 -21.28
CA GLU A 100 -9.66 -3.51 -22.44
C GLU A 100 -10.75 -4.50 -21.98
N PRO A 101 -11.99 -4.03 -21.71
CA PRO A 101 -13.18 -4.81 -21.94
C PRO A 101 -13.43 -4.72 -23.45
N SER A 102 -13.07 -5.77 -24.18
CA SER A 102 -13.44 -5.93 -25.59
C SER A 102 -14.94 -5.64 -25.76
N PRO A 103 -15.34 -4.56 -26.47
CA PRO A 103 -16.72 -4.37 -26.85
C PRO A 103 -16.98 -5.20 -28.10
N GLU A 104 -17.78 -6.26 -27.97
CA GLU A 104 -18.34 -6.94 -29.14
C GLU A 104 -19.08 -5.91 -30.02
N PRO A 105 -18.80 -5.83 -31.33
CA PRO A 105 -19.39 -4.81 -32.18
C PRO A 105 -20.85 -5.14 -32.48
N VAL A 106 -21.75 -4.29 -32.00
CA VAL A 106 -23.16 -4.26 -32.39
C VAL A 106 -23.25 -3.72 -33.83
N THR A 107 -23.49 -4.60 -34.80
CA THR A 107 -23.87 -4.23 -36.16
C THR A 107 -25.39 -4.11 -36.27
N THR A 108 -25.79 -2.97 -36.83
CA THR A 108 -27.12 -2.41 -37.13
C THR A 108 -28.20 -3.35 -37.66
N VAL A 109 -29.41 -3.21 -37.10
CA VAL A 109 -30.72 -3.74 -37.56
C VAL A 109 -31.21 -3.10 -38.88
N PRO A 110 -32.12 -3.73 -39.67
CA PRO A 110 -33.55 -3.41 -39.51
C PRO A 110 -34.55 -4.57 -39.79
N VAL A 111 -35.80 -4.34 -39.34
CA VAL A 111 -37.08 -4.90 -39.84
C VAL A 111 -37.78 -5.99 -38.97
N ASP A 112 -38.74 -5.45 -38.21
CA ASP A 112 -40.12 -5.90 -37.95
C ASP A 112 -40.52 -6.90 -36.85
N GLN A 113 -41.62 -6.48 -36.19
CA GLN A 113 -42.60 -7.19 -35.35
C GLN A 113 -42.26 -7.49 -33.88
N ALA A 114 -42.79 -6.63 -33.01
CA ALA A 114 -43.28 -6.99 -31.68
C ALA A 114 -44.68 -7.66 -31.81
N PRO A 115 -45.12 -8.56 -30.90
CA PRO A 115 -45.55 -8.11 -29.56
C PRO A 115 -45.17 -9.03 -28.35
N LYS A 116 -45.11 -8.37 -27.18
CA LYS A 116 -45.04 -8.81 -25.75
C LYS A 116 -46.01 -9.95 -25.32
N PRO A 117 -46.08 -10.39 -24.03
CA PRO A 117 -45.06 -10.61 -22.97
C PRO A 117 -45.32 -11.89 -22.11
N THR A 118 -44.34 -12.37 -21.33
CA THR A 118 -44.41 -13.18 -20.06
C THR A 118 -43.01 -13.83 -19.89
N GLU A 119 -42.29 -13.90 -18.77
CA GLU A 119 -42.61 -13.99 -17.35
C GLU A 119 -41.52 -13.38 -16.44
N LYS A 120 -42.00 -12.92 -15.28
CA LYS A 120 -41.35 -12.74 -13.96
C LYS A 120 -39.92 -13.30 -13.79
N LYS A 121 -39.03 -12.46 -13.24
CA LYS A 121 -38.42 -12.68 -11.90
C LYS A 121 -37.85 -11.37 -11.34
N LYS A 122 -38.43 -10.95 -10.22
CA LYS A 122 -38.04 -9.75 -9.47
C LYS A 122 -36.62 -9.92 -8.91
N ALA A 123 -35.77 -8.92 -9.14
CA ALA A 123 -34.52 -8.76 -8.43
C ALA A 123 -34.81 -8.46 -6.95
N THR A 124 -34.61 -9.44 -6.08
CA THR A 124 -34.71 -9.27 -4.63
C THR A 124 -33.47 -8.54 -4.14
N LYS A 125 -33.61 -7.26 -3.75
CA LYS A 125 -32.55 -6.50 -3.07
C LYS A 125 -32.16 -7.24 -1.79
N ALA A 126 -30.91 -7.70 -1.70
CA ALA A 126 -30.37 -8.28 -0.48
C ALA A 126 -30.27 -7.21 0.61
N LYS A 127 -30.89 -7.48 1.76
CA LYS A 127 -30.93 -6.59 2.93
C LYS A 127 -29.99 -7.18 3.98
N TRP A 128 -28.70 -6.90 3.85
CA TRP A 128 -27.67 -7.25 4.83
C TRP A 128 -26.97 -5.95 5.24
N PHE A 129 -26.56 -5.88 6.51
CA PHE A 129 -26.28 -4.69 7.33
C PHE A 129 -27.48 -4.11 8.08
N LYS A 130 -27.84 -4.78 9.16
CA LYS A 130 -28.30 -4.19 10.41
C LYS A 130 -27.78 -5.05 11.57
N MET A 131 -26.74 -4.57 12.24
CA MET A 131 -26.48 -4.84 13.66
C MET A 131 -25.64 -3.68 14.20
#